data_AF-A5TWL9-F1
#
_entry.id   AF-A5TWL9-F1
#
_cell.length_a   1.000
_cell.length_b   1.000
_cell.length_c   1.000
_cell.angle_alpha   90.00
_cell.angle_beta   90.00
_cell.angle_gamma   90.00
#
_symmetry.space_group_name_H-M   'P 1'
#
loop_
_entity.id
_entity.type
_entity.pdbx_description
1 polymer ?
#
loop_
_entity_poly.entity_id
_entity_poly.type
_entity_poly.pdbx_seq_one_letter_code
_entity_poly.pdbx_strand_id
1 'polypeptide(L)'
;MNKIYNEIKNFFENPVDNMEKFFNSRAITWIDWREYDEDIISYFNGLLPQEDIVDVEIKEIKLGRGIDIILKKGNKSLTIPYEDDRTDRDITIKTLNDFISPKYQIRVFMESIGDDTLAFTVLNSDEWKELENSIGKEKLDFFFTPVSELNGLFNMSMNEAIDISEKRQIEKEKILKND
;
A
#
# COMPACT_ATOMS: atom_id res chain seq x y z
N MET A 1 -11.24 17.20 -5.52
CA MET A 1 -11.10 16.03 -4.62
C MET A 1 -11.02 14.79 -5.48
N ASN A 2 -9.97 13.99 -5.28
CA ASN A 2 -9.75 12.74 -6.01
C ASN A 2 -10.91 11.76 -5.77
N LYS A 3 -11.24 10.94 -6.78
CA LYS A 3 -12.24 9.89 -6.65
C LYS A 3 -11.85 8.89 -5.55
N ILE A 4 -10.56 8.55 -5.45
CA ILE A 4 -10.02 7.63 -4.44
C ILE A 4 -10.27 8.17 -3.02
N TYR A 5 -9.95 9.46 -2.79
CA TYR A 5 -10.19 10.13 -1.51
C TYR A 5 -11.65 10.01 -1.06
N ASN A 6 -12.60 10.27 -1.97
CA ASN A 6 -14.01 10.21 -1.65
C ASN A 6 -14.48 8.80 -1.29
N GLU A 7 -13.96 7.76 -1.96
CA GLU A 7 -14.32 6.36 -1.62
C GLU A 7 -13.78 5.96 -0.24
N ILE A 8 -12.55 6.39 0.12
CA ILE A 8 -11.99 6.16 1.46
C ILE A 8 -12.81 6.92 2.51
N LYS A 9 -13.14 8.19 2.24
CA LYS A 9 -13.99 8.99 3.14
C LYS A 9 -15.36 8.34 3.33
N ASN A 10 -16.00 7.87 2.26
CA ASN A 10 -17.28 7.18 2.32
C ASN A 10 -17.17 5.88 3.12
N PHE A 11 -16.08 5.11 2.98
CA PHE A 11 -15.84 3.92 3.80
C PHE A 11 -15.90 4.27 5.29
N PHE A 12 -15.29 5.38 5.71
CA PHE A 12 -15.29 5.83 7.09
C PHE A 12 -16.63 6.35 7.64
N GLU A 13 -17.65 6.61 6.80
CA GLU A 13 -18.99 6.97 7.29
C GLU A 13 -19.65 5.83 8.09
N ASN A 14 -19.39 4.58 7.68
CA ASN A 14 -19.78 3.38 8.41
C ASN A 14 -18.89 2.20 7.94
N PRO A 15 -17.70 2.02 8.55
CA PRO A 15 -16.73 1.01 8.09
C PRO A 15 -17.28 -0.42 8.08
N VAL A 16 -18.21 -0.75 8.98
CA VAL A 16 -18.80 -2.09 9.08
C VAL A 16 -19.69 -2.36 7.87
N ASP A 17 -20.64 -1.46 7.59
CA ASP A 17 -21.59 -1.66 6.49
C ASP A 17 -20.94 -1.42 5.12
N ASN A 18 -19.91 -0.57 5.05
CA ASN A 18 -19.23 -0.23 3.81
C ASN A 18 -18.09 -1.20 3.44
N MET A 19 -17.75 -2.16 4.31
CA MET A 19 -16.59 -3.06 4.13
C MET A 19 -16.60 -3.80 2.79
N GLU A 20 -17.67 -4.54 2.51
CA GLU A 20 -17.80 -5.35 1.28
C GLU A 20 -17.76 -4.46 0.02
N LYS A 21 -18.43 -3.31 0.07
CA LYS A 21 -18.40 -2.33 -1.02
C LYS A 21 -16.99 -1.80 -1.23
N PHE A 22 -16.25 -1.52 -0.16
CA PHE A 22 -14.90 -0.96 -0.24
C PHE A 22 -13.89 -1.97 -0.78
N PHE A 23 -14.00 -3.26 -0.43
CA PHE A 23 -13.19 -4.32 -1.01
C PHE A 23 -13.32 -4.41 -2.55
N ASN A 24 -14.48 -4.04 -3.09
CA ASN A 24 -14.74 -3.99 -4.53
C ASN A 24 -14.49 -2.59 -5.14
N SER A 25 -13.98 -1.65 -4.36
CA SER A 25 -13.77 -0.27 -4.81
C SER A 25 -12.52 -0.15 -5.69
N ARG A 26 -12.53 0.84 -6.59
CA ARG A 26 -11.33 1.23 -7.36
C ARG A 26 -10.37 2.12 -6.57
N ALA A 27 -10.64 2.34 -5.28
CA ALA A 27 -9.79 3.14 -4.42
C ALA A 27 -8.63 2.31 -3.85
N ILE A 28 -8.72 0.99 -3.95
CA ILE A 28 -7.66 0.06 -3.62
C ILE A 28 -7.19 -0.69 -4.86
N THR A 29 -5.95 -1.17 -4.79
CA THR A 29 -5.38 -2.13 -5.73
C THR A 29 -4.94 -3.37 -4.95
N TRP A 30 -5.11 -4.53 -5.56
CA TRP A 30 -4.82 -5.82 -4.93
C TRP A 30 -3.54 -6.39 -5.53
N ILE A 31 -2.64 -6.86 -4.66
CA ILE A 31 -1.37 -7.47 -5.07
C ILE A 31 -1.30 -8.84 -4.42
N ASP A 32 -1.26 -9.89 -5.25
CA ASP A 32 -1.05 -11.27 -4.83
C ASP A 32 0.44 -11.50 -4.50
N TRP A 33 0.78 -12.43 -3.61
CA TRP A 33 2.17 -12.78 -3.29
C TRP A 33 2.95 -13.43 -4.44
N ARG A 34 2.27 -13.83 -5.54
CA ARG A 34 2.85 -14.42 -6.75
C ARG A 34 2.98 -13.50 -7.96
N GLU A 35 2.38 -12.30 -7.93
CA GLU A 35 2.61 -11.20 -8.89
C GLU A 35 4.12 -10.99 -9.24
N TYR A 36 4.45 -10.41 -10.38
CA TYR A 36 5.84 -10.07 -10.67
C TYR A 36 6.19 -8.67 -10.15
N ASP A 37 7.42 -8.46 -9.67
CA ASP A 37 7.86 -7.17 -9.12
C ASP A 37 7.77 -6.03 -10.15
N GLU A 38 8.00 -6.33 -11.43
CA GLU A 38 7.84 -5.37 -12.53
C GLU A 38 6.38 -4.92 -12.73
N ASP A 39 5.42 -5.79 -12.42
CA ASP A 39 4.00 -5.51 -12.59
C ASP A 39 3.42 -4.71 -11.40
N ILE A 40 3.97 -4.89 -10.19
CA ILE A 40 3.57 -4.19 -8.96
C ILE A 40 3.46 -2.67 -9.17
N ILE A 41 4.42 -2.06 -9.88
CA ILE A 41 4.42 -0.60 -10.10
C ILE A 41 3.21 -0.15 -10.94
N SER A 42 2.77 -0.99 -11.89
CA SER A 42 1.63 -0.68 -12.75
C SER A 42 0.31 -0.61 -11.96
N TYR A 43 0.15 -1.46 -10.94
CA TYR A 43 -1.00 -1.45 -10.04
C TYR A 43 -1.12 -0.14 -9.27
N PHE A 44 -0.02 0.39 -8.74
CA PHE A 44 -0.01 1.69 -8.07
C PHE A 44 -0.17 2.86 -9.03
N ASN A 45 0.42 2.78 -10.22
CA ASN A 45 0.22 3.78 -11.27
C ASN A 45 -1.26 3.91 -11.66
N GLY A 46 -2.04 2.83 -11.58
CA GLY A 46 -3.50 2.86 -11.76
C GLY A 46 -4.26 3.73 -10.75
N LEU A 47 -3.64 4.06 -9.61
CA LEU A 47 -4.19 4.92 -8.56
C LEU A 47 -3.65 6.36 -8.61
N LEU A 48 -2.60 6.61 -9.39
CA LEU A 48 -1.99 7.94 -9.52
C LEU A 48 -2.63 8.75 -10.66
N PRO A 49 -2.64 10.09 -10.57
CA PRO A 49 -2.92 10.94 -11.72
C PRO A 49 -1.96 10.67 -12.88
N GLN A 50 -2.42 10.86 -14.12
CA GLN A 50 -1.64 10.55 -15.33
C GLN A 50 -0.29 11.28 -15.35
N GLU A 51 -0.26 12.52 -14.89
CA GLU A 51 0.93 13.35 -14.81
C GLU A 51 1.94 12.89 -13.74
N ASP A 52 1.55 11.96 -12.86
CA ASP A 52 2.33 11.48 -11.72
C ASP A 52 2.71 10.00 -11.79
N ILE A 53 2.22 9.26 -12.80
CA ILE A 53 2.62 7.88 -13.11
C ILE A 53 4.15 7.74 -13.17
N VAL A 54 4.68 6.70 -12.54
CA VAL A 54 6.11 6.36 -12.51
C VAL A 54 6.44 5.45 -13.69
N ASP A 55 7.43 5.85 -14.48
CA ASP A 55 7.94 5.02 -15.58
C ASP A 55 8.86 3.91 -15.02
N VAL A 56 8.84 2.74 -15.66
CA VAL A 56 9.65 1.58 -15.28
C VAL A 56 10.57 1.19 -16.42
N GLU A 57 11.87 1.07 -16.14
CA GLU A 57 12.84 0.40 -17.00
C GLU A 57 13.27 -0.91 -16.35
N ILE A 58 13.22 -2.00 -17.12
CA ILE A 58 13.72 -3.31 -16.70
C ILE A 58 15.06 -3.54 -17.40
N LYS A 59 16.08 -3.93 -16.63
CA LYS A 59 17.41 -4.22 -17.14
C LYS A 59 17.84 -5.62 -16.75
N GLU A 60 18.12 -6.46 -17.73
CA GLU A 60 18.73 -7.78 -17.48
C GLU A 60 20.14 -7.65 -16.91
N ILE A 61 20.45 -8.47 -15.91
CA ILE A 61 21.75 -8.52 -15.23
C ILE A 61 22.19 -9.97 -15.02
N LYS A 62 23.46 -10.15 -14.63
CA LYS A 62 24.07 -11.48 -14.44
C LYS A 62 24.00 -12.02 -13.00
N LEU A 63 23.32 -11.30 -12.10
CA LEU A 63 23.13 -11.71 -10.71
C LEU A 63 21.94 -12.67 -10.59
N GLY A 64 21.80 -13.33 -9.45
CA GLY A 64 20.76 -14.33 -9.21
C GLY A 64 19.35 -13.79 -9.44
N ARG A 65 19.11 -12.53 -9.09
CA ARG A 65 17.82 -11.86 -9.32
C ARG A 65 17.47 -11.65 -10.80
N GLY A 66 18.41 -11.78 -11.72
CA GLY A 66 18.21 -11.75 -13.18
C GLY A 66 17.88 -10.37 -13.78
N ILE A 67 17.18 -9.51 -13.04
CA ILE A 67 16.80 -8.16 -13.48
C ILE A 67 17.06 -7.10 -12.40
N ASP A 68 17.30 -5.88 -12.85
CA ASP A 68 17.13 -4.66 -12.07
C ASP A 68 15.90 -3.92 -12.58
N ILE A 69 15.08 -3.42 -11.64
CA ILE A 69 13.92 -2.57 -11.92
C ILE A 69 14.30 -1.14 -11.56
N ILE A 70 14.11 -0.21 -12.50
CA ILE A 70 14.51 1.20 -12.38
C ILE A 70 13.26 2.06 -12.49
N LEU A 71 12.95 2.78 -11.42
CA LEU A 71 11.86 3.76 -11.34
C LEU A 71 12.32 5.10 -11.90
N LYS A 72 11.50 5.72 -12.75
CA LYS A 72 11.79 7.02 -13.37
C LYS A 72 10.62 7.98 -13.29
N LYS A 73 10.92 9.24 -12.99
CA LYS A 73 9.95 10.34 -13.03
C LYS A 73 10.65 11.67 -13.25
N GLY A 74 10.42 12.29 -14.41
CA GLY A 74 11.14 13.52 -14.78
C GLY A 74 12.65 13.28 -14.75
N ASN A 75 13.38 14.04 -13.92
CA ASN A 75 14.83 13.87 -13.75
C ASN A 75 15.21 12.91 -12.62
N LYS A 76 14.24 12.34 -11.89
CA LYS A 76 14.47 11.38 -10.80
C LYS A 76 14.54 9.97 -11.40
N SER A 77 15.58 9.22 -11.02
CA SER A 77 15.75 7.81 -11.36
C SER A 77 16.26 7.05 -10.14
N LEU A 78 15.73 5.87 -9.87
CA LEU A 78 16.13 5.02 -8.74
C LEU A 78 16.04 3.55 -9.13
N THR A 79 17.14 2.81 -9.01
CA THR A 79 17.12 1.35 -9.09
C THR A 79 16.62 0.78 -7.77
N ILE A 80 15.68 -0.16 -7.81
CA ILE A 80 15.19 -0.82 -6.61
C ILE A 80 16.33 -1.63 -5.98
N PRO A 81 16.64 -1.45 -4.69
CA PRO A 81 17.83 -2.02 -4.05
C PRO A 81 17.58 -3.47 -3.61
N TYR A 82 17.38 -4.36 -4.58
CA TYR A 82 17.28 -5.79 -4.31
C TYR A 82 18.63 -6.39 -3.87
N GLU A 83 18.55 -7.49 -3.14
CA GLU A 83 19.69 -8.37 -2.89
C GLU A 83 20.17 -9.05 -4.19
N ASP A 84 21.31 -9.74 -4.15
CA ASP A 84 21.91 -10.34 -5.35
C ASP A 84 21.14 -11.55 -5.89
N ASP A 85 20.40 -12.27 -5.05
CA ASP A 85 19.80 -13.57 -5.34
C ASP A 85 18.38 -13.50 -5.93
N ARG A 86 17.58 -12.51 -5.54
CA ARG A 86 16.17 -12.41 -5.96
C ARG A 86 15.61 -10.98 -5.87
N THR A 87 14.52 -10.76 -6.59
CA THR A 87 13.64 -9.60 -6.35
C THR A 87 12.80 -9.82 -5.08
N ASP A 88 12.25 -8.74 -4.54
CA ASP A 88 11.48 -8.77 -3.30
C ASP A 88 10.38 -7.70 -3.30
N ARG A 89 9.15 -8.14 -3.05
CA ARG A 89 7.92 -7.35 -3.16
C ARG A 89 7.83 -6.27 -2.11
N ASP A 90 8.26 -6.59 -0.89
CA ASP A 90 8.26 -5.65 0.22
C ASP A 90 9.24 -4.52 -0.10
N ILE A 91 10.43 -4.88 -0.61
CA ILE A 91 11.42 -3.90 -1.09
C ILE A 91 10.85 -3.08 -2.24
N THR A 92 10.19 -3.70 -3.22
CA THR A 92 9.55 -3.03 -4.37
C THR A 92 8.55 -1.97 -3.91
N ILE A 93 7.60 -2.36 -3.06
CA ILE A 93 6.52 -1.49 -2.59
C ILE A 93 7.06 -0.36 -1.71
N LYS A 94 7.97 -0.67 -0.77
CA LYS A 94 8.58 0.34 0.11
C LYS A 94 9.45 1.32 -0.67
N THR A 95 10.23 0.82 -1.63
CA THR A 95 11.05 1.68 -2.50
C THR A 95 10.17 2.57 -3.37
N LEU A 96 9.07 2.06 -3.92
CA LEU A 96 8.11 2.89 -4.66
C LEU A 96 7.49 3.97 -3.77
N ASN A 97 7.08 3.63 -2.54
CA ASN A 97 6.56 4.59 -1.57
C ASN A 97 7.56 5.73 -1.32
N ASP A 98 8.83 5.40 -1.09
CA ASP A 98 9.89 6.39 -0.88
C ASP A 98 10.19 7.20 -2.15
N PHE A 99 10.02 6.58 -3.32
CA PHE A 99 10.20 7.23 -4.60
C PHE A 99 9.13 8.29 -4.89
N ILE A 100 7.87 8.06 -4.52
CA ILE A 100 6.76 9.00 -4.74
C ILE A 100 6.56 9.98 -3.57
N SER A 101 7.23 9.74 -2.44
CA SER A 101 7.34 10.66 -1.31
C SER A 101 8.10 11.96 -1.69
N PRO A 102 7.75 13.12 -1.10
CA PRO A 102 6.72 13.35 -0.08
C PRO A 102 5.35 13.72 -0.66
N LYS A 103 5.14 13.61 -1.97
CA LYS A 103 3.87 14.03 -2.59
C LYS A 103 2.76 13.01 -2.32
N TYR A 104 3.12 11.73 -2.34
CA TYR A 104 2.21 10.61 -2.13
C TYR A 104 2.72 9.68 -1.02
N GLN A 105 1.79 8.94 -0.43
CA GLN A 105 2.10 7.87 0.51
C GLN A 105 1.23 6.65 0.21
N ILE A 106 1.87 5.49 0.15
CA ILE A 106 1.21 4.19 0.00
C ILE A 106 0.81 3.69 1.38
N ARG A 107 -0.43 3.24 1.52
CA ARG A 107 -0.92 2.61 2.75
C ARG A 107 -1.57 1.26 2.46
N VAL A 108 -1.38 0.30 3.34
CA VAL A 108 -2.05 -1.01 3.32
C VAL A 108 -3.44 -0.86 3.90
N PHE A 109 -4.45 -1.42 3.23
CA PHE A 109 -5.75 -1.61 3.84
C PHE A 109 -5.69 -2.83 4.76
N MET A 110 -5.55 -2.59 6.06
CA MET A 110 -5.13 -3.60 7.02
C MET A 110 -6.15 -4.72 7.28
N GLU A 111 -7.36 -4.64 6.71
CA GLU A 111 -8.30 -5.78 6.73
C GLU A 111 -7.87 -6.90 5.78
N SER A 112 -6.90 -6.66 4.88
CA SER A 112 -6.32 -7.72 4.05
C SER A 112 -5.04 -8.34 4.64
N ILE A 113 -4.51 -7.83 5.75
CA ILE A 113 -3.21 -8.30 6.27
C ILE A 113 -3.29 -9.77 6.70
N GLY A 114 -2.27 -10.56 6.34
CA GLY A 114 -2.23 -12.00 6.63
C GLY A 114 -2.90 -12.88 5.58
N ASP A 115 -3.45 -12.29 4.51
CA ASP A 115 -3.88 -13.00 3.31
C ASP A 115 -2.73 -13.13 2.30
N ASP A 116 -2.87 -14.06 1.36
CA ASP A 116 -2.02 -14.25 0.18
C ASP A 116 -2.12 -13.04 -0.78
N THR A 117 -3.21 -12.28 -0.74
CA THR A 117 -3.41 -11.06 -1.54
C THR A 117 -3.68 -9.85 -0.65
N LEU A 118 -2.85 -8.81 -0.75
CA LEU A 118 -2.95 -7.60 0.06
C LEU A 118 -3.55 -6.43 -0.74
N ALA A 119 -4.39 -5.64 -0.08
CA ALA A 119 -5.00 -4.43 -0.63
C ALA A 119 -4.20 -3.19 -0.22
N PHE A 120 -3.96 -2.30 -1.17
CA PHE A 120 -3.23 -1.06 -0.96
C PHE A 120 -3.97 0.13 -1.56
N THR A 121 -3.69 1.32 -1.05
CA THR A 121 -4.15 2.57 -1.64
C THR A 121 -3.04 3.62 -1.64
N VAL A 122 -3.24 4.67 -2.45
CA VAL A 122 -2.33 5.81 -2.56
C VAL A 122 -3.16 7.08 -2.57
N LEU A 123 -2.81 8.01 -1.68
CA LEU A 123 -3.32 9.38 -1.69
C LEU A 123 -2.15 10.35 -1.62
N ASN A 124 -2.42 11.60 -2.01
CA ASN A 124 -1.47 12.65 -1.77
C ASN A 124 -1.38 12.96 -0.26
N SER A 125 -0.28 13.58 0.17
CA SER A 125 -0.05 13.82 1.60
C SER A 125 -1.05 14.81 2.23
N ASP A 126 -1.59 15.75 1.46
CA ASP A 126 -2.62 16.68 1.95
C ASP A 126 -3.96 15.97 2.16
N GLU A 127 -4.34 15.07 1.27
CA GLU A 127 -5.52 14.20 1.36
C GLU A 127 -5.43 13.27 2.57
N TRP A 128 -4.27 12.66 2.83
CA TRP A 128 -4.05 11.89 4.05
C TRP A 128 -4.23 12.74 5.30
N LYS A 129 -3.67 13.96 5.31
CA LYS A 129 -3.79 14.89 6.43
C LYS A 129 -5.23 15.36 6.64
N GLU A 130 -5.99 15.58 5.57
CA GLU A 130 -7.42 15.90 5.66
C GLU A 130 -8.22 14.74 6.25
N LEU A 131 -7.98 13.51 5.81
CA LEU A 131 -8.60 12.32 6.40
C LEU A 131 -8.25 12.21 7.88
N GLU A 132 -6.98 12.37 8.25
CA GLU A 132 -6.52 12.32 9.64
C GLU A 132 -7.21 13.37 10.52
N ASN A 133 -7.34 14.61 10.04
CA ASN A 133 -8.04 15.68 10.76
C ASN A 133 -9.54 15.39 10.92
N SER A 134 -10.15 14.67 9.99
CA SER A 134 -11.59 14.41 9.98
C SER A 134 -12.00 13.14 10.74
N ILE A 135 -11.19 12.08 10.67
CA ILE A 135 -11.47 10.74 11.21
C ILE A 135 -10.71 10.50 12.52
N GLY A 136 -9.59 11.20 12.73
CA GLY A 136 -8.63 10.93 13.79
C GLY A 136 -7.57 9.91 13.37
N LYS A 137 -6.32 10.17 13.77
CA LYS A 137 -5.15 9.38 13.40
C LYS A 137 -5.26 7.91 13.77
N GLU A 138 -5.68 7.61 15.00
CA GLU A 138 -5.78 6.23 15.51
C GLU A 138 -6.71 5.37 14.64
N LYS A 139 -7.92 5.85 14.38
CA LYS A 139 -8.90 5.15 13.54
C LYS A 139 -8.46 5.06 12.08
N LEU A 140 -7.87 6.13 11.53
CA LEU A 140 -7.37 6.13 10.16
C LEU A 140 -6.26 5.10 9.97
N ASP A 141 -5.25 5.12 10.85
CA ASP A 141 -4.09 4.23 10.75
C ASP A 141 -4.44 2.78 11.04
N PHE A 142 -5.45 2.53 11.88
CA PHE A 142 -5.97 1.18 12.11
C PHE A 142 -6.46 0.52 10.82
N PHE A 143 -7.15 1.24 9.96
CA PHE A 143 -7.61 0.69 8.67
C PHE A 143 -6.57 0.88 7.56
N PHE A 144 -5.82 1.97 7.56
CA PHE A 144 -4.84 2.32 6.54
C PHE A 144 -3.50 2.65 7.16
N THR A 145 -2.63 1.64 7.30
CA THR A 145 -1.29 1.80 7.87
C THR A 145 -0.27 2.11 6.77
N PRO A 146 0.61 3.11 6.94
CA PRO A 146 1.73 3.35 6.02
C PRO A 146 2.62 2.12 5.84
N VAL A 147 2.97 1.80 4.59
CA VAL A 147 3.85 0.65 4.29
C VAL A 147 5.23 0.77 4.95
N SER A 148 5.69 2.00 5.21
CA SER A 148 6.94 2.29 5.88
C SER A 148 6.95 1.93 7.37
N GLU A 149 5.77 1.78 7.99
CA GLU A 149 5.63 1.42 9.42
C GLU A 149 5.55 -0.10 9.63
N LEU A 150 5.38 -0.87 8.55
CA LEU A 150 5.29 -2.33 8.62
C LEU A 150 6.65 -2.98 8.42
N ASN A 151 7.01 -3.93 9.28
CA ASN A 151 8.27 -4.67 9.15
C ASN A 151 8.27 -5.55 7.89
N GLY A 152 7.15 -6.21 7.60
CA GLY A 152 6.92 -6.99 6.39
C GLY A 152 5.48 -6.84 5.89
N LEU A 153 5.29 -7.02 4.58
CA LEU A 153 4.00 -7.09 3.91
C LEU A 153 3.71 -8.55 3.54
N PHE A 154 4.49 -9.10 2.60
CA PHE A 154 4.36 -10.50 2.14
C PHE A 154 5.37 -11.43 2.82
N ASN A 155 6.50 -10.91 3.30
CA ASN A 155 7.55 -11.71 3.94
C ASN A 155 7.27 -12.03 5.42
N MET A 156 6.04 -11.83 5.87
CA MET A 156 5.63 -12.06 7.25
C MET A 156 5.45 -13.55 7.54
N SER A 157 5.94 -14.02 8.69
CA SER A 157 5.68 -15.40 9.12
C SER A 157 4.21 -15.58 9.52
N MET A 158 3.70 -16.81 9.41
CA MET A 158 2.32 -17.13 9.82
C MET A 158 2.05 -16.77 11.30
N ASN A 159 3.04 -16.92 12.18
CA ASN A 159 2.90 -16.55 13.59
C ASN A 159 2.75 -15.04 13.77
N GLU A 160 3.52 -14.24 13.04
CA GLU A 160 3.40 -12.78 13.07
C GLU A 160 2.04 -12.34 12.51
N ALA A 161 1.57 -12.96 11.43
CA ALA A 161 0.24 -12.66 10.86
C ALA A 161 -0.90 -12.98 11.85
N ILE A 162 -0.82 -14.12 12.55
CA ILE A 162 -1.79 -14.49 13.60
C ILE A 162 -1.77 -13.47 14.74
N ASP A 163 -0.58 -13.12 15.24
CA ASP A 163 -0.42 -12.20 16.37
C ASP A 163 -0.93 -10.79 16.03
N ILE A 164 -0.75 -10.33 14.79
CA ILE A 164 -1.35 -9.08 14.29
C ILE A 164 -2.88 -9.21 14.22
N SER A 165 -3.39 -10.30 13.64
CA SER A 165 -4.83 -10.51 13.49
C SER A 165 -5.56 -10.51 14.83
N GLU A 166 -5.05 -11.23 15.83
CA GLU A 166 -5.64 -11.30 17.18
C GLU A 166 -5.67 -9.92 17.87
N LYS A 167 -4.55 -9.18 17.82
CA LYS A 167 -4.48 -7.83 18.38
C LYS A 167 -5.47 -6.88 17.69
N ARG A 168 -5.57 -6.98 16.37
CA ARG A 168 -6.49 -6.17 15.57
C ARG A 168 -7.95 -6.44 15.89
N GLN A 169 -8.36 -7.69 16.14
CA GLN A 169 -9.76 -7.97 16.52
C GLN A 169 -10.14 -7.26 17.83
N ILE A 170 -9.26 -7.29 18.83
CA ILE A 170 -9.49 -6.62 20.12
C ILE A 170 -9.53 -5.10 19.95
N GLU A 171 -8.66 -4.54 19.11
CA GLU A 171 -8.57 -3.11 18.84
C GLU A 171 -9.75 -2.60 18.00
N LYS A 172 -10.19 -3.38 17.01
CA LYS A 172 -11.34 -3.07 16.14
C LYS A 172 -12.59 -2.80 16.95
N GLU A 173 -12.86 -3.63 17.97
CA GLU A 173 -13.99 -3.42 18.86
C GLU A 173 -13.93 -2.08 19.60
N LYS A 174 -12.74 -1.62 19.99
CA LYS A 174 -12.57 -0.34 20.69
C LYS A 174 -12.76 0.83 19.73
N ILE A 175 -12.14 0.74 18.56
CA ILE A 175 -12.20 1.79 17.54
C ILE A 175 -13.62 2.00 17.04
N LEU A 176 -14.37 0.92 16.79
CA LEU A 176 -15.75 1.02 16.29
C LEU A 176 -16.80 1.35 17.35
N LYS A 177 -16.50 1.17 18.65
CA LYS A 177 -17.40 1.57 19.76
C LYS A 177 -17.30 3.06 20.12
N ASN A 178 -16.26 3.74 19.67
CA ASN A 178 -16.02 5.16 19.95
C ASN A 178 -16.62 6.11 18.88
N ASP A 179 -17.37 5.58 17.92
CA ASP A 179 -18.19 6.32 16.95
C ASP A 179 -19.65 6.46 17.41
#